data_AF-A0A520N7S2-F1
#
_entry.id   AF-A0A520N7S2-F1
#
_cell.length_a   1.000
_cell.length_b   1.000
_cell.length_c   1.000
_cell.angle_alpha   90.00
_cell.angle_beta   90.00
_cell.angle_gamma   90.00
#
_symmetry.space_group_name_H-M   'P 1'
#
loop_
_entity.id
_entity.type
_entity.pdbx_description
1 polymer ?
#
loop_
_entity_poly.entity_id
_entity_poly.type
_entity_poly.pdbx_seq_one_letter_code
_entity_poly.pdbx_strand_id
1 'polypeptide(L)'
;LQDFLDAQQLELAGADAFVEEHMTSEHVALMEAVILPGSRVEGRSPRSLYLRRKYGANLLAIAREGTPIQERIGRVRLRAGDVLLLQGEGSTLPDTINELGAVPLAQRALMLGQSQKNDWLPLGMFALAIGATAFLGIPIAIAFAAAVVGMLLLGRIDPRKLYQSIDWPIIVLLGAMIPLGDALEQTGATALVADGVVLAAGALGPLLLLGLIMVVTMTLSDIMNNAATAVVMAPIAATVAHEIGSSQDAFLMAVALGASCAFLTPIGHQNNLLVMGPGGYRFGDYWRMGLPLEILIVVIGTPLIAFIWGI
;
A
#
# COMPACT_ATOMS: atom_id res chain seq x y z
N LEU A 1 23.31 -0.94 27.93
CA LEU A 1 23.00 -1.54 29.25
C LEU A 1 24.19 -1.37 30.20
N GLN A 2 25.40 -1.75 29.79
CA GLN A 2 26.64 -1.48 30.55
C GLN A 2 26.82 0.01 30.88
N ASP A 3 26.66 0.91 29.92
CA ASP A 3 26.79 2.36 30.18
C ASP A 3 25.80 2.92 31.22
N PHE A 4 24.65 2.25 31.40
CA PHE A 4 23.64 2.64 32.39
C PHE A 4 23.97 2.10 33.79
N LEU A 5 24.61 0.93 33.86
CA LEU A 5 25.04 0.29 35.10
C LEU A 5 26.22 1.04 35.74
N ASP A 6 27.18 1.46 34.90
CA ASP A 6 28.36 2.22 35.35
C ASP A 6 27.98 3.63 35.84
N ALA A 7 27.02 4.28 35.18
CA ALA A 7 26.54 5.61 35.57
C ALA A 7 25.81 5.64 36.93
N GLN A 8 25.33 4.51 37.42
CA GLN A 8 24.52 4.42 38.64
C GLN A 8 25.20 3.61 39.77
N GLN A 9 26.44 3.16 39.58
CA GLN A 9 27.20 2.36 40.55
C GLN A 9 26.40 1.15 41.07
N LEU A 10 25.71 0.44 40.17
CA LEU A 10 24.92 -0.74 40.53
C LEU A 10 25.67 -2.02 40.17
N GLU A 11 25.95 -2.86 41.16
CA GLU A 11 26.46 -4.20 40.97
C GLU A 11 25.31 -5.21 40.71
N LEU A 12 25.50 -6.06 39.71
CA LEU A 12 24.58 -7.14 39.38
C LEU A 12 24.61 -8.22 40.47
N ALA A 13 23.66 -8.16 41.40
CA ALA A 13 23.43 -9.22 42.38
C ALA A 13 22.70 -10.40 41.72
N GLY A 14 23.46 -11.31 41.09
CA GLY A 14 22.93 -12.54 40.50
C GLY A 14 23.74 -12.97 39.29
N ALA A 15 24.88 -13.63 39.54
CA ALA A 15 25.68 -14.26 38.49
C ALA A 15 25.17 -15.69 38.22
N ASP A 16 23.98 -15.79 37.65
CA ASP A 16 23.71 -16.87 36.71
C ASP A 16 23.79 -16.21 35.34
N ALA A 17 24.72 -16.70 34.51
CA ALA A 17 24.88 -16.24 33.14
C ALA A 17 23.49 -16.09 32.51
N PHE A 18 23.19 -14.91 31.95
CA PHE A 18 22.04 -14.74 31.08
C PHE A 18 22.24 -15.67 29.88
N VAL A 19 21.81 -16.92 30.05
CA VAL A 19 21.72 -17.92 29.02
C VAL A 19 20.74 -17.35 28.00
N GLU A 20 21.28 -16.86 26.90
CA GLU A 20 20.60 -16.40 25.67
C GLU A 20 19.66 -17.47 25.06
N GLU A 21 19.52 -18.63 25.69
CA GLU A 21 18.79 -19.81 25.25
C GLU A 21 17.30 -19.85 25.69
N HIS A 22 16.83 -18.89 26.51
CA HIS A 22 15.41 -18.83 26.93
C HIS A 22 14.56 -17.80 26.15
N MET A 23 15.11 -17.13 25.14
CA MET A 23 14.40 -16.13 24.31
C MET A 23 13.83 -16.69 23.00
N THR A 24 14.05 -17.96 22.70
CA THR A 24 13.42 -18.64 21.56
C THR A 24 12.13 -19.33 22.01
N SER A 25 11.08 -18.56 22.27
CA SER A 25 9.73 -19.10 22.09
C SER A 25 9.12 -18.46 20.86
N GLU A 26 8.93 -19.27 19.82
CA GLU A 26 8.30 -18.93 18.53
C GLU A 26 6.83 -18.45 18.66
N HIS A 27 6.39 -18.01 19.84
CA HIS A 27 5.00 -17.82 20.20
C HIS A 27 4.70 -16.43 20.77
N VAL A 28 5.70 -15.59 21.06
CA VAL A 28 5.48 -14.26 21.67
C VAL A 28 5.31 -13.17 20.60
N ALA A 29 4.13 -12.58 20.52
CA ALA A 29 3.78 -11.47 19.65
C ALA A 29 3.62 -10.15 20.43
N LEU A 30 3.89 -9.04 19.73
CA LEU A 30 3.63 -7.69 20.18
C LEU A 30 2.49 -7.09 19.36
N MET A 31 1.52 -6.47 20.02
CA MET A 31 0.37 -5.86 19.35
C MET A 31 -0.04 -4.54 20.02
N GLU A 32 -0.31 -3.54 19.20
CA GLU A 32 -0.88 -2.27 19.62
C GLU A 32 -2.41 -2.33 19.58
N ALA A 33 -3.06 -1.79 20.61
CA ALA A 33 -4.53 -1.75 20.70
C ALA A 33 -5.03 -0.42 21.25
N VAL A 34 -6.12 0.12 20.68
CA VAL A 34 -6.83 1.30 21.22
C VAL A 34 -7.97 0.88 22.10
N ILE A 35 -8.09 1.52 23.26
CA ILE A 35 -9.25 1.38 24.14
C ILE A 35 -10.47 2.10 23.56
N LEU A 36 -11.58 1.39 23.34
CA LEU A 36 -12.83 2.01 22.89
C LEU A 36 -13.59 2.72 24.03
N PRO A 37 -14.42 3.73 23.72
CA PRO A 37 -15.37 4.31 24.67
C PRO A 37 -16.34 3.25 25.21
N GLY A 38 -16.54 3.20 26.53
CA GLY A 38 -17.41 2.21 27.18
C GLY A 38 -16.78 0.82 27.35
N SER A 39 -15.47 0.68 27.10
CA SER A 39 -14.75 -0.56 27.31
C SER A 39 -14.71 -0.95 28.80
N ARG A 40 -14.61 -2.26 29.08
CA ARG A 40 -14.58 -2.80 30.45
C ARG A 40 -13.33 -2.38 31.25
N VAL A 41 -12.30 -1.93 30.55
CA VAL A 41 -11.02 -1.51 31.13
C VAL A 41 -10.96 0.00 31.41
N GLU A 42 -11.93 0.77 30.92
CA GLU A 42 -11.99 2.21 31.12
C GLU A 42 -12.06 2.55 32.63
N GLY A 43 -11.22 3.49 33.06
CA GLY A 43 -11.08 3.90 34.46
C GLY A 43 -10.31 2.93 35.36
N ARG A 44 -9.93 1.75 34.86
CA ARG A 44 -9.16 0.75 35.63
C ARG A 44 -7.66 0.92 35.44
N SER A 45 -6.89 0.38 36.38
CA SER A 45 -5.43 0.31 36.26
C SER A 45 -4.99 -1.05 35.72
N PRO A 46 -3.91 -1.12 34.92
CA PRO A 46 -3.38 -2.39 34.44
C PRO A 46 -3.06 -3.39 35.57
N ARG A 47 -2.63 -2.90 36.74
CA ARG A 47 -2.39 -3.72 37.92
C ARG A 47 -3.67 -4.36 38.48
N SER A 48 -4.79 -3.65 38.45
CA SER A 48 -6.10 -4.19 38.89
C SER A 48 -6.70 -5.19 37.90
N LEU A 49 -6.25 -5.18 36.64
CA LEU A 49 -6.72 -6.08 35.60
C LEU A 49 -5.99 -7.43 35.60
N TYR A 50 -4.87 -7.54 36.32
CA TYR A 50 -4.03 -8.75 36.37
C TYR A 50 -3.73 -9.32 34.97
N LEU A 51 -3.38 -8.44 34.02
CA LEU A 51 -3.24 -8.78 32.59
C LEU A 51 -2.42 -10.05 32.35
N ARG A 52 -1.26 -10.17 33.01
CA ARG A 52 -0.38 -11.35 32.90
C ARG A 52 -1.01 -12.64 33.41
N ARG A 53 -1.71 -12.60 34.55
CA ARG A 53 -2.26 -13.79 35.22
C ARG A 53 -3.58 -14.24 34.61
N LYS A 54 -4.43 -13.29 34.22
CA LYS A 54 -5.78 -13.58 33.72
C LYS A 54 -5.81 -13.78 32.20
N TYR A 55 -5.01 -13.01 31.47
CA TYR A 55 -5.08 -12.95 30.01
C TYR A 55 -3.77 -13.38 29.32
N GLY A 56 -2.75 -13.80 30.07
CA GLY A 56 -1.45 -14.15 29.49
C GLY A 56 -0.73 -12.98 28.78
N ALA A 57 -1.23 -11.75 28.93
CA ALA A 57 -0.73 -10.58 28.23
C ALA A 57 0.02 -9.64 29.18
N ASN A 58 1.19 -9.16 28.75
CA ASN A 58 1.97 -8.15 29.44
C ASN A 58 1.76 -6.79 28.80
N LEU A 59 1.55 -5.77 29.61
CA LEU A 59 1.50 -4.39 29.13
C LEU A 59 2.90 -3.78 29.20
N LEU A 60 3.44 -3.37 28.05
CA LEU A 60 4.78 -2.81 27.92
C LEU A 60 4.78 -1.29 27.95
N ALA A 61 3.80 -0.66 27.29
CA ALA A 61 3.70 0.78 27.17
C ALA A 61 2.24 1.25 27.05
N ILE A 62 2.00 2.51 27.43
CA ILE A 62 0.74 3.22 27.19
C ILE A 62 1.10 4.55 26.53
N ALA A 63 0.39 4.91 25.46
CA ALA A 63 0.45 6.24 24.86
C ALA A 63 -0.94 6.89 24.86
N ARG A 64 -0.97 8.20 25.08
CA ARG A 64 -2.19 9.03 25.04
C ARG A 64 -1.95 10.18 24.10
N GLU A 65 -2.83 10.36 23.12
CA GLU A 65 -2.74 11.44 22.13
C GLU A 65 -1.35 11.47 21.43
N GLY A 66 -0.76 10.30 21.19
CA GLY A 66 0.57 10.17 20.57
C GLY A 66 1.77 10.36 21.51
N THR A 67 1.53 10.66 22.80
CA THR A 67 2.61 10.82 23.79
C THR A 67 2.73 9.60 24.71
N PRO A 68 3.92 9.01 24.90
CA PRO A 68 4.12 7.90 25.81
C PRO A 68 4.01 8.37 27.27
N ILE A 69 3.26 7.61 28.08
CA ILE A 69 3.10 7.91 29.51
C ILE A 69 4.33 7.37 30.26
N GLN A 70 5.12 8.27 30.86
CA GLN A 70 6.33 7.93 31.61
C GLN A 70 6.08 7.56 33.08
N GLU A 71 4.84 7.62 33.53
CA GLU A 71 4.46 7.21 34.88
C GLU A 71 4.57 5.69 35.07
N ARG A 72 4.48 5.22 36.32
CA ARG A 72 4.38 3.78 36.61
C ARG A 72 3.12 3.21 35.95
N ILE A 73 3.32 2.58 34.79
CA ILE A 73 2.31 1.98 33.90
C ILE A 73 1.24 1.20 34.68
N GLY A 74 1.63 0.43 35.70
CA GLY A 74 0.70 -0.35 36.52
C GLY A 74 -0.32 0.46 37.33
N ARG A 75 -0.12 1.76 37.56
CA ARG A 75 -1.03 2.64 38.33
C ARG A 75 -1.84 3.61 37.47
N VAL A 76 -1.46 3.77 36.21
CA VAL A 76 -2.14 4.67 35.28
C VAL A 76 -3.58 4.20 35.10
N ARG A 77 -4.53 5.15 35.13
CA ARG A 77 -5.93 4.87 34.80
C ARG A 77 -6.11 4.95 33.29
N LEU A 78 -6.54 3.82 32.73
CA LEU A 78 -6.85 3.67 31.32
C LEU A 78 -8.06 4.52 30.93
N ARG A 79 -7.99 5.18 29.79
CA ARG A 79 -9.08 6.00 29.21
C ARG A 79 -9.37 5.54 27.78
N ALA A 80 -10.59 5.81 27.33
CA ALA A 80 -10.91 5.68 25.91
C ALA A 80 -9.93 6.51 25.06
N GLY A 81 -9.43 5.93 23.97
CA GLY A 81 -8.41 6.53 23.11
C GLY A 81 -6.95 6.27 23.53
N ASP A 82 -6.71 5.67 24.70
CA ASP A 82 -5.34 5.24 25.05
C ASP A 82 -4.90 4.09 24.12
N VAL A 83 -3.64 4.15 23.69
CA VAL A 83 -2.96 3.10 22.92
C VAL A 83 -2.14 2.24 23.87
N LEU A 84 -2.38 0.93 23.86
CA LEU A 84 -1.69 -0.06 24.67
C LEU A 84 -0.75 -0.88 23.80
N LEU A 85 0.49 -1.06 24.25
CA LEU A 85 1.41 -2.02 23.67
C LEU A 85 1.41 -3.30 24.51
N LEU A 86 0.83 -4.36 23.97
CA LEU A 86 0.66 -5.64 24.64
C LEU A 86 1.61 -6.70 24.07
N GLN A 87 2.15 -7.55 24.94
CA GLN A 87 2.97 -8.70 24.60
C GLN A 87 2.28 -9.97 25.10
N GLY A 88 2.10 -10.97 24.24
CA GLY A 88 1.48 -12.23 24.63
C GLY A 88 1.62 -13.28 23.54
N GLU A 89 0.83 -14.35 23.61
CA GLU A 89 0.86 -15.39 22.59
C GLU A 89 0.16 -14.92 21.30
N GLY A 90 0.83 -15.02 20.15
CA GLY A 90 0.33 -14.43 18.89
C GLY A 90 -1.03 -14.93 18.40
N SER A 91 -1.39 -16.17 18.74
CA SER A 91 -2.70 -16.78 18.41
C SER A 91 -3.85 -16.27 19.27
N THR A 92 -3.60 -15.92 20.55
CA THR A 92 -4.63 -15.59 21.55
C THR A 92 -4.69 -14.10 21.90
N LEU A 93 -3.66 -13.34 21.53
CA LEU A 93 -3.57 -11.90 21.78
C LEU A 93 -4.71 -11.09 21.13
N PRO A 94 -5.17 -11.39 19.89
CA PRO A 94 -6.31 -10.68 19.28
C PRO A 94 -7.61 -10.88 20.08
N ASP A 95 -7.90 -12.11 20.51
CA ASP A 95 -9.09 -12.43 21.30
C ASP A 95 -9.04 -11.73 22.67
N THR A 96 -7.87 -11.71 23.29
CA THR A 96 -7.62 -10.99 24.54
C THR A 96 -7.90 -9.49 24.38
N ILE A 97 -7.48 -8.87 23.29
CA ILE A 97 -7.71 -7.45 23.02
C ILE A 97 -9.21 -7.16 22.89
N ASN A 98 -9.94 -8.03 22.18
CA ASN A 98 -11.40 -7.93 22.05
C ASN A 98 -12.10 -8.07 23.40
N GLU A 99 -11.66 -9.01 24.26
CA GLU A 99 -12.21 -9.18 25.62
C GLU A 99 -12.00 -7.97 26.53
N LEU A 100 -10.90 -7.23 26.33
CA LEU A 100 -10.62 -5.98 27.04
C LEU A 100 -11.51 -4.82 26.54
N GLY A 101 -12.24 -4.99 25.43
CA GLY A 101 -13.00 -3.93 24.78
C GLY A 101 -12.10 -2.93 24.05
N ALA A 102 -10.93 -3.38 23.61
CA ALA A 102 -10.00 -2.62 22.79
C ALA A 102 -10.01 -3.17 21.35
N VAL A 103 -9.50 -2.36 20.40
CA VAL A 103 -9.38 -2.75 19.00
C VAL A 103 -7.90 -2.77 18.62
N PRO A 104 -7.40 -3.84 18.00
CA PRO A 104 -6.02 -3.89 17.55
C PRO A 104 -5.77 -2.86 16.44
N LEU A 105 -4.79 -1.97 16.64
CA LEU A 105 -4.31 -1.02 15.62
C LEU A 105 -3.45 -1.71 14.57
N ALA A 106 -2.78 -2.78 14.96
CA ALA A 106 -1.85 -3.51 14.12
C ALA A 106 -2.42 -4.89 13.75
N GLN A 107 -3.13 -4.96 12.62
CA GLN A 107 -3.24 -6.19 11.82
C GLN A 107 -2.10 -6.31 10.78
N ARG A 108 -1.10 -5.44 10.83
CA ARG A 108 0.15 -5.75 10.13
C ARG A 108 0.82 -6.85 10.90
N ALA A 109 0.83 -8.03 10.28
CA ALA A 109 1.73 -9.13 10.54
C ALA A 109 3.18 -8.61 10.62
N LEU A 110 3.56 -8.00 11.75
CA LEU A 110 4.90 -8.10 12.26
C LEU A 110 5.02 -9.53 12.78
N MET A 111 5.00 -10.50 11.84
CA MET A 111 5.64 -11.79 12.05
C MET A 111 7.15 -11.51 12.15
N LEU A 112 7.56 -10.87 13.25
CA LEU A 112 8.92 -10.84 13.74
C LEU A 112 9.24 -12.27 14.18
N GLY A 113 9.50 -13.15 13.20
CA GLY A 113 9.60 -14.58 13.43
C GLY A 113 9.86 -15.42 12.19
N GLN A 114 9.55 -14.95 10.98
CA GLN A 114 10.09 -15.55 9.75
C GLN A 114 10.94 -14.54 9.00
N SER A 115 12.13 -14.36 9.55
CA SER A 115 13.28 -13.88 8.83
C SER A 115 13.57 -14.82 7.63
N GLN A 116 12.87 -14.64 6.50
CA GLN A 116 13.40 -14.98 5.17
C GLN A 116 14.50 -13.96 4.82
N LYS A 117 15.50 -13.78 5.69
CA LYS A 117 16.58 -12.82 5.50
C LYS A 117 17.48 -13.12 4.30
N ASN A 118 17.17 -14.14 3.50
CA ASN A 118 17.96 -14.49 2.33
C ASN A 118 17.20 -15.17 1.18
N ASP A 119 15.88 -14.99 1.06
CA ASP A 119 15.15 -15.56 -0.09
C ASP A 119 15.28 -14.64 -1.32
N TRP A 120 16.39 -14.78 -2.06
CA TRP A 120 16.62 -14.05 -3.31
C TRP A 120 15.83 -14.62 -4.49
N LEU A 121 15.12 -15.74 -4.29
CA LEU A 121 14.40 -16.41 -5.37
C LEU A 121 13.33 -15.54 -6.02
N PRO A 122 12.47 -14.80 -5.28
CA PRO A 122 11.49 -13.90 -5.90
C PRO A 122 12.15 -12.79 -6.72
N LEU A 123 13.26 -12.24 -6.20
CA LEU A 123 14.02 -11.20 -6.90
C LEU A 123 14.68 -11.75 -8.17
N GLY A 124 15.25 -12.95 -8.10
CA GLY A 124 15.86 -13.62 -9.25
C GLY A 124 14.83 -13.96 -10.34
N MET A 125 13.65 -14.45 -9.94
CA MET A 125 12.54 -14.74 -10.84
C MET A 125 11.99 -13.48 -11.53
N PHE A 126 11.87 -12.38 -10.78
CA PHE A 126 11.47 -11.09 -11.31
C PHE A 126 12.50 -10.53 -12.31
N ALA A 127 13.79 -10.55 -11.95
CA ALA A 127 14.87 -10.13 -12.83
C ALA A 127 14.96 -11.00 -14.09
N LEU A 128 14.75 -12.31 -13.96
CA LEU A 128 14.68 -13.24 -15.09
C LEU A 128 13.51 -12.90 -16.01
N ALA A 129 12.32 -12.63 -15.48
CA ALA A 129 11.14 -12.26 -16.28
C ALA A 129 11.39 -10.96 -17.06
N ILE A 130 11.97 -9.95 -16.42
CA ILE A 130 12.36 -8.70 -17.08
C ILE A 130 13.39 -8.95 -18.17
N GLY A 131 14.45 -9.71 -17.87
CA GLY A 131 15.49 -10.05 -18.84
C GLY A 131 14.94 -10.85 -20.03
N ALA A 132 14.00 -11.76 -19.79
CA ALA A 132 13.32 -12.52 -20.82
C ALA A 132 12.50 -11.62 -21.75
N THR A 133 11.75 -10.66 -21.21
CA THR A 133 11.01 -9.72 -22.05
C THR A 133 11.94 -8.76 -22.80
N ALA A 134 12.97 -8.22 -22.13
CA ALA A 134 13.86 -7.22 -22.71
C ALA A 134 14.82 -7.79 -23.77
N PHE A 135 15.37 -8.98 -23.56
CA PHE A 135 16.42 -9.54 -24.44
C PHE A 135 15.94 -10.67 -25.34
N LEU A 136 14.93 -11.43 -24.93
CA LEU A 136 14.41 -12.57 -25.70
C LEU A 136 13.11 -12.25 -26.44
N GLY A 137 12.55 -11.05 -26.24
CA GLY A 137 11.30 -10.62 -26.88
C GLY A 137 10.06 -11.41 -26.41
N ILE A 138 10.14 -12.08 -25.27
CA ILE A 138 9.03 -12.87 -24.73
C ILE A 138 7.94 -11.90 -24.24
N PRO A 139 6.67 -12.05 -24.65
CA PRO A 139 5.58 -11.20 -24.18
C PRO A 139 5.54 -11.13 -22.65
N ILE A 140 5.42 -9.91 -22.12
CA ILE A 140 5.52 -9.65 -20.68
C ILE A 140 4.56 -10.51 -19.86
N ALA A 141 3.33 -10.71 -20.36
CA ALA A 141 2.32 -11.55 -19.71
C ALA A 141 2.79 -13.00 -19.55
N ILE A 142 3.48 -13.55 -20.56
CA ILE A 142 3.99 -14.94 -20.53
C ILE A 142 5.19 -15.04 -19.58
N ALA A 143 6.13 -14.10 -19.66
CA ALA A 143 7.33 -14.10 -18.82
C ALA A 143 6.98 -14.03 -17.33
N PHE A 144 6.08 -13.12 -16.96
CA PHE A 144 5.64 -12.96 -15.57
C PHE A 144 4.72 -14.08 -15.10
N ALA A 145 3.83 -14.62 -15.96
CA ALA A 145 3.04 -15.80 -15.61
C ALA A 145 3.94 -17.01 -15.34
N ALA A 146 4.96 -17.24 -16.16
CA ALA A 146 5.94 -18.30 -15.94
C ALA A 146 6.71 -18.12 -14.62
N ALA A 147 7.07 -16.88 -14.27
CA ALA A 147 7.68 -16.58 -12.98
C ALA A 147 6.73 -16.91 -11.80
N VAL A 148 5.46 -16.53 -11.87
CA VAL A 148 4.50 -16.87 -10.81
C VAL A 148 4.32 -18.39 -10.68
N VAL A 149 4.19 -19.10 -11.80
CA VAL A 149 4.07 -20.57 -11.83
C VAL A 149 5.34 -21.23 -11.27
N GLY A 150 6.53 -20.76 -11.63
CA GLY A 150 7.78 -21.27 -11.07
C GLY A 150 7.86 -21.08 -9.56
N MET A 151 7.41 -19.95 -9.02
CA MET A 151 7.38 -19.72 -7.57
C MET A 151 6.39 -20.62 -6.83
N LEU A 152 5.26 -20.96 -7.47
CA LEU A 152 4.31 -21.97 -6.95
C LEU A 152 4.93 -23.36 -6.92
N LEU A 153 5.59 -23.78 -8.02
CA LEU A 153 6.23 -25.09 -8.11
C LEU A 153 7.38 -25.25 -7.11
N LEU A 154 8.08 -24.15 -6.81
CA LEU A 154 9.15 -24.10 -5.81
C LEU A 154 8.63 -23.97 -4.37
N GLY A 155 7.30 -23.97 -4.16
CA GLY A 155 6.67 -23.93 -2.84
C GLY A 155 6.88 -22.62 -2.09
N ARG A 156 7.25 -21.52 -2.77
CA ARG A 156 7.50 -20.21 -2.15
C ARG A 156 6.26 -19.34 -2.01
N ILE A 157 5.19 -19.68 -2.73
CA ILE A 157 3.90 -18.98 -2.67
C ILE A 157 2.83 -19.99 -2.28
N ASP A 158 2.04 -19.65 -1.26
CA ASP A 158 0.82 -20.37 -0.92
C ASP A 158 -0.24 -20.11 -2.01
N PRO A 159 -0.76 -21.15 -2.70
CA PRO A 159 -1.78 -20.99 -3.75
C PRO A 159 -3.02 -20.21 -3.29
N ARG A 160 -3.40 -20.32 -2.00
CA ARG A 160 -4.55 -19.58 -1.45
C ARG A 160 -4.27 -18.10 -1.34
N LYS A 161 -3.05 -17.73 -0.92
CA LYS A 161 -2.61 -16.32 -0.85
C LYS A 161 -2.46 -15.72 -2.24
N LEU A 162 -2.01 -16.51 -3.23
CA LEU A 162 -1.94 -16.04 -4.62
C LEU A 162 -3.32 -15.63 -5.14
N TYR A 163 -4.34 -16.47 -4.96
CA TYR A 163 -5.69 -16.15 -5.43
C TYR A 163 -6.27 -14.89 -4.78
N GLN A 164 -5.94 -14.66 -3.49
CA GLN A 164 -6.33 -13.45 -2.76
C GLN A 164 -5.54 -12.20 -3.18
N SER A 165 -4.33 -12.37 -3.74
CA SER A 165 -3.52 -11.25 -4.24
C SER A 165 -3.92 -10.75 -5.62
N ILE A 166 -4.78 -11.50 -6.34
CA ILE A 166 -5.31 -11.08 -7.64
C ILE A 166 -6.38 -10.01 -7.42
N ASP A 167 -6.23 -8.88 -8.12
CA ASP A 167 -7.22 -7.82 -8.15
C ASP A 167 -8.34 -8.19 -9.17
N TRP A 168 -9.30 -8.98 -8.70
CA TRP A 168 -10.44 -9.44 -9.50
C TRP A 168 -11.24 -8.31 -10.17
N PRO A 169 -11.52 -7.17 -9.50
CA PRO A 169 -12.13 -6.01 -10.14
C PRO A 169 -11.47 -5.58 -11.45
N ILE A 170 -10.14 -5.54 -11.52
CA ILE A 170 -9.39 -5.18 -12.74
C ILE A 170 -9.66 -6.18 -13.86
N ILE A 171 -9.59 -7.48 -13.55
CA ILE A 171 -9.80 -8.54 -14.56
C ILE A 171 -11.23 -8.48 -15.10
N VAL A 172 -12.21 -8.34 -14.21
CA VAL A 172 -13.63 -8.21 -14.61
C VAL A 172 -13.85 -6.95 -15.44
N LEU A 173 -13.23 -5.83 -15.07
CA LEU A 173 -13.35 -4.57 -15.79
C LEU A 173 -12.73 -4.67 -17.19
N LEU A 174 -11.50 -5.19 -17.32
CA LEU A 174 -10.86 -5.43 -18.63
C LEU A 174 -11.69 -6.38 -19.50
N GLY A 175 -12.23 -7.45 -18.92
CA GLY A 175 -13.14 -8.36 -19.62
C GLY A 175 -14.44 -7.69 -20.07
N ALA A 176 -14.99 -6.79 -19.26
CA ALA A 176 -16.20 -6.03 -19.57
C ALA A 176 -15.96 -4.92 -20.62
N MET A 177 -14.72 -4.45 -20.79
CA MET A 177 -14.38 -3.46 -21.81
C MET A 177 -14.47 -4.02 -23.24
N ILE A 178 -14.27 -5.33 -23.44
CA ILE A 178 -14.37 -5.98 -24.76
C ILE A 178 -15.78 -5.80 -25.36
N PRO A 179 -16.87 -6.28 -24.72
CA PRO A 179 -18.22 -6.11 -25.27
C PRO A 179 -18.69 -4.65 -25.24
N LEU A 180 -18.19 -3.81 -24.33
CA LEU A 180 -18.48 -2.38 -24.33
C LEU A 180 -17.88 -1.68 -25.55
N GLY A 181 -16.63 -2.00 -25.89
CA GLY A 181 -15.97 -1.52 -27.10
C GLY A 181 -16.74 -1.91 -28.36
N ASP A 182 -17.13 -3.19 -28.47
CA ASP A 182 -17.94 -3.69 -29.58
C ASP A 182 -19.30 -2.95 -29.69
N ALA A 183 -19.94 -2.67 -28.56
CA ALA A 183 -21.21 -1.94 -28.54
C ALA A 183 -21.04 -0.47 -28.97
N LEU A 184 -19.98 0.20 -28.54
CA LEU A 184 -19.67 1.58 -28.94
C LEU A 184 -19.34 1.69 -30.44
N GLU A 185 -18.63 0.70 -30.98
CA GLU A 185 -18.33 0.61 -32.40
C GLU A 185 -19.61 0.39 -33.22
N GLN A 186 -20.43 -0.59 -32.84
CA GLN A 186 -21.69 -0.90 -33.55
C GLN A 186 -22.73 0.23 -33.48
N THR A 187 -22.77 0.98 -32.37
CA THR A 187 -23.68 2.13 -32.22
C THR A 187 -23.20 3.37 -32.96
N GLY A 188 -21.98 3.36 -33.52
CA GLY A 188 -21.36 4.53 -34.13
C GLY A 188 -20.96 5.61 -33.11
N ALA A 189 -21.07 5.33 -31.81
CA ALA A 189 -20.63 6.24 -30.75
C ALA A 189 -19.12 6.50 -30.84
N THR A 190 -18.33 5.48 -31.23
CA THR A 190 -16.89 5.63 -31.49
C THR A 190 -16.62 6.70 -32.54
N ALA A 191 -17.41 6.77 -33.63
CA ALA A 191 -17.26 7.79 -34.66
C ALA A 191 -17.60 9.20 -34.17
N LEU A 192 -18.62 9.35 -33.31
CA LEU A 192 -18.96 10.65 -32.70
C LEU A 192 -17.87 11.14 -31.74
N VAL A 193 -17.28 10.23 -30.97
CA VAL A 193 -16.14 10.53 -30.09
C VAL A 193 -14.91 10.88 -30.94
N ALA A 194 -14.66 10.13 -32.01
CA ALA A 194 -13.59 10.40 -32.97
C ALA A 194 -13.70 11.81 -33.56
N ASP A 195 -14.87 12.21 -34.06
CA ASP A 195 -15.09 13.54 -34.62
C ASP A 195 -14.81 14.65 -33.59
N GLY A 196 -15.26 14.47 -32.34
CA GLY A 196 -14.99 15.41 -31.25
C GLY A 196 -13.50 15.48 -30.88
N VAL A 197 -12.82 14.34 -30.88
CA VAL A 197 -11.38 14.21 -30.59
C VAL A 197 -10.54 14.81 -31.73
N VAL A 198 -10.90 14.57 -32.99
CA VAL A 198 -10.23 15.13 -34.17
C VAL A 198 -10.41 16.65 -34.22
N LEU A 199 -11.59 17.17 -33.88
CA LEU A 199 -11.83 18.61 -33.77
C LEU A 199 -10.94 19.24 -32.68
N ALA A 200 -10.84 18.59 -31.51
CA ALA A 200 -9.96 19.01 -30.43
C ALA A 200 -8.47 18.89 -30.81
N ALA A 201 -8.08 17.83 -31.51
CA ALA A 201 -6.72 17.60 -31.97
C ALA A 201 -6.30 18.59 -33.08
N GLY A 202 -7.22 19.00 -33.96
CA GLY A 202 -6.99 20.06 -34.93
C GLY A 202 -6.77 21.43 -34.28
N ALA A 203 -7.35 21.66 -33.10
CA ALA A 203 -7.21 22.90 -32.34
C ALA A 203 -5.99 22.90 -31.39
N LEU A 204 -5.66 21.75 -30.78
CA LEU A 204 -4.65 21.61 -29.72
C LEU A 204 -3.35 20.95 -30.20
N GLY A 205 -3.39 20.11 -31.23
CA GLY A 205 -2.25 19.31 -31.69
C GLY A 205 -2.00 18.05 -30.83
N PRO A 206 -1.31 17.02 -31.37
CA PRO A 206 -1.14 15.72 -30.70
C PRO A 206 -0.46 15.79 -29.33
N LEU A 207 0.53 16.68 -29.17
CA LEU A 207 1.26 16.86 -27.90
C LEU A 207 0.37 17.37 -26.76
N LEU A 208 -0.50 18.34 -27.05
CA LEU A 208 -1.42 18.88 -26.05
C LEU A 208 -2.51 17.87 -25.71
N LEU A 209 -2.95 17.05 -26.67
CA LEU A 209 -3.91 15.98 -26.41
C LEU A 209 -3.32 14.89 -25.52
N LEU A 210 -2.05 14.53 -25.74
CA LEU A 210 -1.30 13.63 -24.86
C LEU A 210 -1.26 14.19 -23.42
N GLY A 211 -0.91 15.47 -23.28
CA GLY A 211 -0.91 16.16 -21.99
C GLY A 211 -2.28 16.19 -21.33
N LEU A 212 -3.34 16.44 -22.10
CA LEU A 212 -4.72 16.42 -21.61
C LEU A 212 -5.12 15.04 -21.08
N ILE A 213 -4.84 13.96 -21.83
CA ILE A 213 -5.09 12.59 -21.38
C ILE A 213 -4.35 12.30 -20.07
N MET A 214 -3.10 12.74 -19.96
CA MET A 214 -2.33 12.56 -18.73
C MET A 214 -2.95 13.30 -17.55
N VAL A 215 -3.33 14.57 -17.72
CA VAL A 215 -3.98 15.39 -16.67
C VAL A 215 -5.32 14.78 -16.26
N VAL A 216 -6.17 14.38 -17.21
CA VAL A 216 -7.44 13.72 -16.91
C VAL A 216 -7.20 12.42 -16.12
N THR A 217 -6.19 11.65 -16.50
CA THR A 217 -5.84 10.42 -15.80
C THR A 217 -5.35 10.69 -14.38
N MET A 218 -4.50 11.71 -14.16
CA MET A 218 -4.04 12.13 -12.83
C MET A 218 -5.21 12.51 -11.93
N THR A 219 -6.10 13.38 -12.42
CA THR A 219 -7.28 13.83 -11.67
C THR A 219 -8.24 12.69 -11.34
N LEU A 220 -8.40 11.71 -12.23
CA LEU A 220 -9.21 10.53 -11.95
C LEU A 220 -8.54 9.63 -10.90
N SER A 221 -7.21 9.53 -10.94
CA SER A 221 -6.41 8.79 -9.96
C SER A 221 -6.42 9.41 -8.57
N ASP A 222 -6.74 10.68 -8.42
CA ASP A 222 -6.94 11.27 -7.09
C ASP A 222 -8.23 10.78 -6.40
N ILE A 223 -9.16 10.20 -7.16
CA ILE A 223 -10.47 9.75 -6.66
C ILE A 223 -10.52 8.22 -6.61
N MET A 224 -9.82 7.55 -7.52
CA MET A 224 -9.81 6.10 -7.69
C MET A 224 -8.43 5.52 -7.38
N ASN A 225 -8.32 4.21 -7.17
CA ASN A 225 -7.00 3.59 -7.08
C ASN A 225 -6.31 3.59 -8.46
N ASN A 226 -4.97 3.64 -8.48
CA ASN A 226 -4.15 3.73 -9.69
C ASN A 226 -4.54 2.70 -10.76
N ALA A 227 -4.81 1.46 -10.34
CA ALA A 227 -5.06 0.37 -11.25
C ALA A 227 -6.44 0.47 -11.92
N ALA A 228 -7.47 0.84 -11.16
CA ALA A 228 -8.81 1.11 -11.68
C ALA A 228 -8.80 2.30 -12.65
N THR A 229 -8.05 3.35 -12.33
CA THR A 229 -7.86 4.51 -13.22
C THR A 229 -7.23 4.09 -14.54
N ALA A 230 -6.14 3.32 -14.50
CA ALA A 230 -5.46 2.84 -15.70
C ALA A 230 -6.38 2.00 -16.60
N VAL A 231 -7.20 1.11 -16.01
CA VAL A 231 -8.13 0.28 -16.77
C VAL A 231 -9.22 1.10 -17.45
N VAL A 232 -9.73 2.15 -16.79
CA VAL A 232 -10.74 3.04 -17.39
C VAL A 232 -10.14 3.89 -18.51
N MET A 233 -8.95 4.43 -18.30
CA MET A 233 -8.34 5.39 -19.22
C MET A 233 -7.61 4.75 -20.40
N ALA A 234 -7.07 3.54 -20.26
CA ALA A 234 -6.35 2.84 -21.32
C ALA A 234 -7.15 2.68 -22.63
N PRO A 235 -8.41 2.18 -22.64
CA PRO A 235 -9.17 2.05 -23.88
C PRO A 235 -9.46 3.42 -24.51
N ILE A 236 -9.78 4.43 -23.70
CA ILE A 236 -10.03 5.80 -24.18
C ILE A 236 -8.77 6.35 -24.88
N ALA A 237 -7.61 6.21 -24.24
CA ALA A 237 -6.35 6.69 -24.77
C ALA A 237 -5.94 5.93 -26.06
N ALA A 238 -6.19 4.62 -26.13
CA ALA A 238 -5.93 3.83 -27.32
C ALA A 238 -6.83 4.22 -28.50
N THR A 239 -8.12 4.45 -28.26
CA THR A 239 -9.05 4.96 -29.28
C THR A 239 -8.63 6.35 -29.76
N VAL A 240 -8.32 7.27 -28.84
CA VAL A 240 -7.87 8.63 -29.18
C VAL A 240 -6.61 8.58 -30.06
N ALA A 241 -5.61 7.78 -29.69
CA ALA A 241 -4.38 7.63 -30.46
C ALA A 241 -4.64 7.06 -31.87
N HIS A 242 -5.54 6.08 -31.98
CA HIS A 242 -5.95 5.49 -33.26
C HIS A 242 -6.61 6.54 -34.18
N GLU A 243 -7.56 7.32 -33.66
CA GLU A 243 -8.31 8.30 -34.46
C GLU A 243 -7.45 9.45 -34.99
N ILE A 244 -6.43 9.86 -34.24
CA ILE A 244 -5.50 10.90 -34.70
C ILE A 244 -4.29 10.36 -35.48
N GLY A 245 -4.21 9.04 -35.66
CA GLY A 245 -3.08 8.38 -36.34
C GLY A 245 -1.73 8.53 -35.61
N SER A 246 -1.75 8.61 -34.28
CA SER A 246 -0.54 8.75 -33.44
C SER A 246 -0.18 7.44 -32.74
N SER A 247 0.96 7.43 -32.03
CA SER A 247 1.49 6.27 -31.33
C SER A 247 0.58 5.86 -30.15
N GLN A 248 -0.05 4.68 -30.25
CA GLN A 248 -0.85 4.12 -29.15
C GLN A 248 -0.03 3.93 -27.87
N ASP A 249 1.22 3.47 -28.01
CA ASP A 249 2.12 3.25 -26.87
C ASP A 249 2.39 4.55 -26.09
N ALA A 250 2.51 5.68 -26.79
CA ALA A 250 2.73 6.97 -26.15
C ALA A 250 1.53 7.39 -25.28
N PHE A 251 0.31 7.22 -25.79
CA PHE A 251 -0.92 7.54 -25.07
C PHE A 251 -1.16 6.57 -23.91
N LEU A 252 -0.88 5.28 -24.08
CA LEU A 252 -0.90 4.30 -22.99
C LEU A 252 0.14 4.63 -21.91
N MET A 253 1.30 5.15 -22.29
CA MET A 253 2.32 5.61 -21.34
C MET A 253 1.90 6.86 -20.58
N ALA A 254 1.23 7.80 -21.23
CA ALA A 254 0.62 8.94 -20.56
C ALA A 254 -0.43 8.51 -19.53
N VAL A 255 -1.24 7.49 -19.83
CA VAL A 255 -2.16 6.88 -18.86
C VAL A 255 -1.40 6.20 -17.72
N ALA A 256 -0.38 5.39 -18.02
CA ALA A 256 0.39 4.68 -16.99
C ALA A 256 1.07 5.65 -16.01
N LEU A 257 1.66 6.74 -16.54
CA LEU A 257 2.28 7.78 -15.74
C LEU A 257 1.23 8.57 -14.95
N GLY A 258 0.15 9.02 -15.60
CA GLY A 258 -0.90 9.80 -14.97
C GLY A 258 -1.61 9.04 -13.85
N ALA A 259 -1.93 7.77 -14.07
CA ALA A 259 -2.55 6.90 -13.07
C ALA A 259 -1.62 6.57 -11.89
N SER A 260 -0.32 6.83 -12.02
CA SER A 260 0.64 6.66 -10.93
C SER A 260 0.83 7.92 -10.08
N CYS A 261 0.28 9.05 -10.52
CA CYS A 261 0.51 10.36 -9.94
C CYS A 261 -0.77 10.92 -9.31
N ALA A 262 -1.20 10.31 -8.20
CA ALA A 262 -2.32 10.77 -7.38
C ALA A 262 -1.79 11.56 -6.17
N PHE A 263 -1.49 12.85 -6.38
CA PHE A 263 -0.82 13.65 -5.35
C PHE A 263 -1.71 14.73 -4.74
N LEU A 264 -2.87 15.05 -5.35
CA LEU A 264 -3.75 16.11 -4.83
C LEU A 264 -4.54 15.67 -3.61
N THR A 265 -4.83 14.38 -3.49
CA THR A 265 -5.59 13.84 -2.36
C THR A 265 -4.87 12.68 -1.68
N PRO A 266 -5.14 12.46 -0.38
CA PRO A 266 -4.71 11.24 0.27
C PRO A 266 -5.48 10.02 -0.23
N ILE A 267 -6.70 10.19 -0.74
CA ILE A 267 -7.63 9.09 -1.06
C ILE A 267 -7.11 8.26 -2.24
N GLY A 268 -6.48 8.91 -3.23
CA GLY A 268 -6.03 8.26 -4.45
C GLY A 268 -5.07 7.09 -4.22
N HIS A 269 -4.28 7.10 -3.13
CA HIS A 269 -3.37 6.00 -2.82
C HIS A 269 -3.29 5.65 -1.33
N GLN A 270 -3.38 4.36 -1.01
CA GLN A 270 -3.40 3.87 0.37
C GLN A 270 -2.19 4.32 1.19
N ASN A 271 -1.00 4.42 0.58
CA ASN A 271 0.19 4.92 1.28
C ASN A 271 0.05 6.38 1.77
N ASN A 272 -0.65 7.24 1.03
CA ASN A 272 -0.86 8.63 1.41
C ASN A 272 -1.77 8.71 2.64
N LEU A 273 -2.86 7.92 2.68
CA LEU A 273 -3.71 7.81 3.87
C LEU A 273 -2.97 7.27 5.09
N LEU A 274 -2.11 6.26 4.90
CA LEU A 274 -1.37 5.64 6.01
C LEU A 274 -0.37 6.59 6.67
N VAL A 275 0.24 7.49 5.90
CA VAL A 275 1.20 8.47 6.41
C VAL A 275 0.50 9.71 6.97
N MET A 276 -0.72 10.01 6.53
CA MET A 276 -1.47 11.20 6.97
C MET A 276 -1.60 11.29 8.49
N GLY A 277 -2.00 10.22 9.16
CA GLY A 277 -2.19 10.20 10.61
C GLY A 277 -0.89 10.38 11.40
N PRO A 278 0.07 9.45 11.29
CA PRO A 278 1.34 9.51 12.02
C PRO A 278 2.22 10.71 11.64
N GLY A 279 2.13 11.18 10.39
CA GLY A 279 2.88 12.34 9.90
C GLY A 279 2.26 13.69 10.29
N GLY A 280 1.06 13.70 10.90
CA GLY A 280 0.37 14.94 11.28
C GLY A 280 -0.12 15.78 10.10
N TYR A 281 -0.24 15.19 8.90
CA TYR A 281 -0.70 15.88 7.71
C TYR A 281 -2.21 16.07 7.72
N ARG A 282 -2.68 17.19 7.16
CA ARG A 282 -4.11 17.46 6.92
C ARG A 282 -4.43 17.22 5.45
N PHE A 283 -5.71 16.97 5.14
CA PHE A 283 -6.18 16.83 3.76
C PHE A 283 -5.77 18.02 2.86
N GLY A 284 -5.83 19.23 3.42
CA GLY A 284 -5.44 20.46 2.72
C GLY A 284 -3.94 20.63 2.46
N ASP A 285 -3.08 19.77 3.02
CA ASP A 285 -1.63 19.84 2.78
C ASP A 285 -1.23 19.12 1.48
N TYR A 286 -2.02 18.13 1.05
CA TYR A 286 -1.75 17.33 -0.14
C TYR A 286 -1.81 18.15 -1.41
N TRP A 287 -2.94 18.81 -1.72
CA TRP A 287 -3.05 19.59 -2.97
C TRP A 287 -2.02 20.73 -3.08
N ARG A 288 -1.57 21.31 -1.96
CA ARG A 288 -0.56 22.38 -1.94
C ARG A 288 0.80 21.90 -2.44
N MET A 289 1.16 20.65 -2.15
CA MET A 289 2.43 20.04 -2.57
C MET A 289 2.28 19.19 -3.83
N GLY A 290 1.13 18.56 -4.00
CA GLY A 290 0.79 17.72 -5.14
C GLY A 290 0.63 18.51 -6.43
N LEU A 291 -0.09 19.65 -6.40
CA LEU A 291 -0.34 20.42 -7.62
C LEU A 291 0.97 20.91 -8.31
N PRO A 292 1.96 21.48 -7.60
CA PRO A 292 3.24 21.80 -8.21
C PRO A 292 3.96 20.59 -8.80
N LEU A 293 3.87 19.43 -8.13
CA LEU A 293 4.52 18.19 -8.58
C LEU A 293 3.83 17.63 -9.83
N GLU A 294 2.51 17.64 -9.89
CA GLU A 294 1.75 17.22 -11.06
C GLU A 294 2.01 18.13 -12.26
N ILE A 295 2.05 19.44 -12.06
CA ILE A 295 2.44 20.40 -13.12
C ILE A 295 3.83 20.08 -13.64
N LEU A 296 4.79 19.82 -12.75
CA LEU A 296 6.15 19.45 -13.14
C LEU A 296 6.17 18.17 -13.98
N ILE A 297 5.39 17.16 -13.57
CA ILE A 297 5.27 15.88 -14.28
C ILE A 297 4.61 16.09 -15.64
N VAL A 298 3.63 16.98 -15.76
CA VAL A 298 3.00 17.31 -17.06
C VAL A 298 3.98 18.01 -17.98
N VAL A 299 4.67 19.03 -17.47
CA VAL A 299 5.63 19.83 -18.25
C VAL A 299 6.82 18.99 -18.73
N ILE A 300 7.29 18.02 -17.93
CA ILE A 300 8.44 17.18 -18.29
C ILE A 300 8.00 15.88 -18.99
N GLY A 301 6.98 15.22 -18.45
CA GLY A 301 6.53 13.90 -18.89
C GLY A 301 5.92 13.92 -20.29
N THR A 302 5.05 14.88 -20.58
CA THR A 302 4.42 14.99 -21.91
C THR A 302 5.44 15.10 -23.05
N PRO A 303 6.43 16.03 -23.04
CA PRO A 303 7.43 16.10 -24.09
C PRO A 303 8.40 14.89 -24.09
N LEU A 304 8.73 14.33 -22.93
CA LEU A 304 9.59 13.15 -22.86
C LEU A 304 8.93 11.92 -23.50
N ILE A 305 7.64 11.70 -23.22
CA ILE A 305 6.87 10.61 -23.83
C ILE A 305 6.78 10.83 -25.35
N ALA A 306 6.47 12.05 -25.79
CA ALA A 306 6.42 12.37 -27.22
C ALA A 306 7.77 12.13 -27.92
N PHE A 307 8.87 12.47 -27.27
CA PHE A 307 10.21 12.25 -27.82
C PHE A 307 10.59 10.76 -27.91
N ILE A 308 10.29 9.96 -26.89
CA ILE A 308 10.67 8.54 -26.86
C ILE A 308 9.81 7.70 -27.80
N TRP A 309 8.49 7.94 -27.83
CA TRP A 309 7.55 7.13 -28.60
C TRP A 309 7.13 7.71 -29.95
N GLY A 310 7.64 8.89 -30.30
CA GLY A 310 7.44 9.51 -31.62
C GLY A 310 6.00 9.93 -31.87
N ILE A 311 5.62 11.08 -31.31
CA ILE A 311 4.35 11.78 -31.59
C ILE A 311 4.61 13.01 -32.45
#